data_AF-A0A7S3BN61-F1
#
_entry.id   AF-A0A7S3BN61-F1
#
_cell.length_a   1.000
_cell.length_b   1.000
_cell.length_c   1.000
_cell.angle_alpha   90.00
_cell.angle_beta   90.00
_cell.angle_gamma   90.00
#
_symmetry.space_group_name_H-M   'P 1'
#
loop_
_entity.id
_entity.type
_entity.pdbx_description
1 polymer ?
#
loop_
_entity_poly.entity_id
_entity_poly.type
_entity_poly.pdbx_seq_one_letter_code
_entity_poly.pdbx_strand_id
1 'polypeptide(L)'
;DEAAETLAASTAQQAASAGCSEIDASRAVEDCVTQLMLAAQGAAGHRQREAARGASKAAGVGVETDEEEEAVGNVREWDADAEGLWAALRPARVAAAAEAAMSALAAAEASPARTASLARLLAPLRCAAFAALGDSLELHKAAGKLSYVLCNLFVSLCKEGFCTPQEQAEDGDGKGDFKESDGTGMGEGQGTKDVGDEIEN
;
A
#
# COMPACT_ATOMS: atom_id res chain seq x y z
N ASP A 1 -53.88 -12.14 -42.64
CA ASP A 1 -52.54 -12.77 -42.58
C ASP A 1 -51.47 -11.84 -42.03
N GLU A 2 -51.40 -10.58 -42.49
CA GLU A 2 -50.35 -9.63 -42.10
C GLU A 2 -50.21 -9.34 -40.58
N ALA A 3 -51.31 -9.37 -39.83
CA ALA A 3 -51.31 -9.15 -38.37
C ALA A 3 -50.74 -10.34 -37.56
N ALA A 4 -50.82 -11.56 -38.09
CA ALA A 4 -50.26 -12.75 -37.44
C ALA A 4 -48.75 -12.85 -37.69
N GLU A 5 -48.30 -12.44 -38.87
CA GLU A 5 -46.89 -12.43 -39.28
C GLU A 5 -46.08 -11.38 -38.51
N THR A 6 -46.68 -10.21 -38.28
CA THR A 6 -46.08 -9.12 -37.47
C THR A 6 -46.00 -9.45 -35.98
N LEU A 7 -47.00 -10.15 -35.43
CA LEU A 7 -46.93 -10.66 -34.05
C LEU A 7 -45.85 -11.74 -33.92
N ALA A 8 -45.77 -12.68 -34.86
CA ALA A 8 -44.75 -13.73 -34.85
C ALA A 8 -43.31 -13.17 -34.99
N ALA A 9 -43.11 -12.14 -35.83
CA ALA A 9 -41.85 -11.44 -35.97
C ALA A 9 -41.46 -10.68 -34.69
N SER A 10 -42.42 -10.01 -34.04
CA SER A 10 -42.22 -9.34 -32.75
C SER A 10 -41.85 -10.32 -31.64
N THR A 11 -42.53 -11.47 -31.54
CA THR A 11 -42.24 -12.49 -30.53
C THR A 11 -40.91 -13.20 -30.78
N ALA A 12 -40.54 -13.43 -32.04
CA ALA A 12 -39.22 -13.97 -32.40
C ALA A 12 -38.09 -12.98 -32.09
N GLN A 13 -38.30 -11.68 -32.32
CA GLN A 13 -37.34 -10.63 -32.00
C GLN A 13 -37.22 -10.40 -30.47
N GLN A 14 -38.34 -10.48 -29.73
CA GLN A 14 -38.33 -10.47 -28.26
C GLN A 14 -37.66 -11.72 -27.66
N ALA A 15 -37.89 -12.91 -28.24
CA ALA A 15 -37.24 -14.15 -27.81
C ALA A 15 -35.75 -14.16 -28.14
N ALA A 16 -35.33 -13.56 -29.26
CA ALA A 16 -33.91 -13.38 -29.60
C ALA A 16 -33.22 -12.36 -28.69
N SER A 17 -33.88 -11.27 -28.30
CA SER A 17 -33.33 -10.30 -27.33
C SER A 17 -33.30 -10.84 -25.89
N ALA A 18 -34.27 -11.67 -25.50
CA ALA A 18 -34.33 -12.28 -24.17
C ALA A 18 -33.39 -13.50 -24.03
N GLY A 19 -33.19 -14.26 -25.11
CA GLY A 19 -32.21 -15.34 -25.14
C GLY A 19 -30.76 -14.83 -25.17
N CYS A 20 -30.52 -13.63 -25.70
CA CYS A 20 -29.22 -12.98 -25.68
C CYS A 20 -28.86 -12.49 -24.26
N SER A 21 -29.81 -11.92 -23.50
CA SER A 21 -29.53 -11.35 -22.17
C SER A 21 -29.16 -12.38 -21.10
N GLU A 22 -29.76 -13.58 -21.11
CA GLU A 22 -29.42 -14.61 -20.12
C GLU A 22 -28.05 -15.27 -20.41
N ILE A 23 -27.71 -15.48 -21.69
CA ILE A 23 -26.38 -15.98 -22.08
C ILE A 23 -25.30 -14.95 -21.75
N ASP A 24 -25.55 -13.67 -22.03
CA ASP A 24 -24.62 -12.59 -21.72
C ASP A 24 -24.45 -12.39 -20.20
N ALA A 25 -25.52 -12.56 -19.42
CA ALA A 25 -25.43 -12.57 -17.97
C ALA A 25 -24.61 -13.76 -17.44
N SER A 26 -24.78 -14.96 -18.00
CA SER A 26 -23.96 -16.13 -17.62
C SER A 26 -22.47 -15.87 -17.89
N ARG A 27 -22.15 -15.37 -19.09
CA ARG A 27 -20.76 -15.03 -19.46
C ARG A 27 -20.15 -13.97 -18.56
N ALA A 28 -20.89 -12.92 -18.22
CA ALA A 28 -20.42 -11.87 -17.33
C ALA A 28 -20.15 -12.42 -15.91
N VAL A 29 -21.02 -13.30 -15.41
CA VAL A 29 -20.81 -13.99 -14.12
C VAL A 29 -19.60 -14.92 -14.18
N GLU A 30 -19.43 -15.68 -15.26
CA GLU A 30 -18.27 -16.58 -15.46
C GLU A 30 -16.95 -15.81 -15.48
N ASP A 31 -16.88 -14.66 -16.18
CA ASP A 31 -15.69 -13.80 -16.16
C ASP A 31 -15.44 -13.23 -14.76
N CYS A 32 -16.49 -12.76 -14.06
CA CYS A 32 -16.35 -12.30 -12.68
C CYS A 32 -15.83 -13.40 -11.76
N VAL A 33 -16.36 -14.62 -11.85
CA VAL A 33 -15.88 -15.78 -11.07
C VAL A 33 -14.43 -16.11 -11.43
N THR A 34 -14.07 -16.02 -12.71
CA THR A 34 -12.69 -16.23 -13.17
C THR A 34 -11.75 -15.20 -12.56
N GLN A 35 -12.10 -13.91 -12.57
CA GLN A 35 -11.30 -12.87 -11.94
C GLN A 35 -11.18 -13.08 -10.42
N LEU A 36 -12.27 -13.48 -9.76
CA LEU A 36 -12.28 -13.79 -8.33
C LEU A 36 -11.33 -14.95 -8.00
N MET A 37 -11.37 -16.03 -8.78
CA MET A 37 -10.51 -17.20 -8.58
C MET A 37 -9.04 -16.87 -8.83
N LEU A 38 -8.74 -16.11 -9.89
CA LEU A 38 -7.37 -15.66 -10.17
C LEU A 38 -6.82 -14.79 -9.04
N ALA A 39 -7.64 -13.87 -8.51
CA ALA A 39 -7.25 -13.02 -7.39
C ALA A 39 -7.08 -13.81 -6.09
N ALA A 40 -7.97 -14.77 -5.81
CA ALA A 40 -7.84 -15.65 -4.64
C ALA A 40 -6.59 -16.53 -4.71
N GLN A 41 -6.29 -17.11 -5.88
CA GLN A 41 -5.08 -17.89 -6.12
C GLN A 41 -3.82 -17.03 -5.99
N GLY A 42 -3.85 -15.81 -6.53
CA GLY A 42 -2.77 -14.84 -6.39
C GLY A 42 -2.48 -14.51 -4.93
N ALA A 43 -3.52 -14.17 -4.16
CA ALA A 43 -3.41 -13.83 -2.74
C ALA A 43 -2.94 -15.03 -1.89
N ALA A 44 -3.43 -16.24 -2.17
CA ALA A 44 -2.95 -17.46 -1.52
C ALA A 44 -1.46 -17.71 -1.81
N GLY A 45 -1.04 -17.53 -3.06
CA GLY A 45 0.36 -17.63 -3.46
C GLY A 45 1.25 -16.56 -2.81
N HIS A 46 0.74 -15.34 -2.64
CA HIS A 46 1.44 -14.28 -1.91
C HIS A 46 1.72 -14.69 -0.45
N ARG A 47 0.66 -15.10 0.26
CA ARG A 47 0.75 -15.54 1.66
C ARG A 47 1.73 -16.69 1.85
N GLN A 48 1.74 -17.65 0.92
CA GLN A 48 2.64 -18.80 1.00
C GLN A 48 4.12 -18.39 0.84
N ARG A 49 4.41 -17.39 -0.01
CA ARG A 49 5.77 -16.84 -0.16
C ARG A 49 6.21 -16.09 1.09
N GLU A 50 5.33 -15.30 1.69
CA GLU A 50 5.62 -14.61 2.94
C GLU A 50 5.90 -15.59 4.09
N ALA A 51 5.07 -16.64 4.23
CA ALA A 51 5.31 -17.69 5.21
C ALA A 51 6.65 -18.40 5.00
N ALA A 52 7.01 -18.72 3.75
CA ALA A 52 8.30 -19.33 3.41
C ALA A 52 9.48 -18.39 3.70
N ARG A 53 9.32 -17.10 3.44
CA ARG A 53 10.34 -16.07 3.71
C ARG A 53 10.55 -15.88 5.21
N GLY A 54 9.47 -15.85 5.99
CA GLY A 54 9.52 -15.82 7.46
C GLY A 54 10.24 -17.05 8.03
N ALA A 55 9.90 -18.25 7.54
CA ALA A 55 10.56 -19.49 7.93
C ALA A 55 12.06 -19.50 7.58
N SER A 56 12.45 -18.96 6.42
CA SER A 56 13.86 -18.82 6.04
C SER A 56 14.63 -17.82 6.90
N LYS A 57 14.00 -16.71 7.33
CA LYS A 57 14.62 -15.75 8.27
C LYS A 57 14.84 -16.38 9.64
N ALA A 58 13.84 -17.11 10.15
CA ALA A 58 13.94 -17.84 11.42
C ALA A 58 15.05 -18.91 11.41
N ALA A 59 15.27 -19.60 10.29
CA ALA A 59 16.33 -20.60 10.16
C ALA A 59 17.75 -20.00 10.03
N GLY A 60 17.89 -18.72 9.68
CA GLY A 60 19.19 -18.06 9.47
C GLY A 60 19.74 -17.30 10.68
N VAL A 61 18.91 -16.98 11.66
CA VAL A 61 19.31 -16.30 12.90
C VAL A 61 19.67 -17.36 13.94
N GLY A 62 20.92 -17.81 13.93
CA GLY A 62 21.48 -18.74 14.92
C GLY A 62 21.80 -18.06 16.26
N VAL A 63 20.80 -17.44 16.90
CA VAL A 63 20.91 -16.94 18.27
C VAL A 63 19.72 -17.47 19.06
N GLU A 64 19.98 -18.43 19.95
CA GLU A 64 19.03 -18.87 20.96
C GLU A 64 18.87 -17.75 22.00
N THR A 65 17.86 -16.91 21.82
CA THR A 65 17.27 -16.11 22.89
C THR A 65 15.86 -16.62 23.13
N ASP A 66 15.47 -16.83 24.39
CA ASP A 66 14.15 -17.32 24.83
C ASP A 66 12.98 -16.37 24.51
N GLU A 67 13.21 -15.37 23.67
CA GLU A 67 12.20 -14.46 23.14
C GLU A 67 12.10 -14.72 21.64
N GLU A 68 10.94 -15.20 21.19
CA GLU A 68 10.59 -15.28 19.76
C GLU A 68 10.57 -13.84 19.21
N GLU A 69 11.74 -13.28 18.91
CA GLU A 69 11.84 -12.04 18.14
C GLU A 69 11.28 -12.35 16.75
N GLU A 70 10.01 -11.98 16.52
CA GLU A 70 9.47 -11.94 15.17
C GLU A 70 10.43 -11.12 14.32
N ALA A 71 10.96 -11.71 13.26
CA ALA A 71 11.92 -11.05 12.39
C ALA A 71 11.25 -9.85 11.69
N VAL A 72 11.29 -8.68 12.34
CA VAL A 72 10.68 -7.45 11.87
C VAL A 72 11.34 -7.08 10.54
N GLY A 73 10.55 -7.07 9.46
CA GLY A 73 11.00 -6.62 8.14
C GLY A 73 11.38 -5.13 8.15
N ASN A 74 12.11 -4.69 7.13
CA ASN A 74 12.32 -3.24 6.94
C ASN A 74 11.16 -2.62 6.14
N VAL A 75 11.04 -1.29 6.18
CA VAL A 75 9.95 -0.54 5.52
C VAL A 75 9.83 -0.86 4.03
N ARG A 76 10.95 -1.05 3.32
CA ARG A 76 10.95 -1.37 1.89
C ARG A 76 10.43 -2.77 1.62
N GLU A 77 10.73 -3.72 2.48
CA GLU A 77 10.19 -5.08 2.39
C GLU A 77 8.68 -5.06 2.58
N TRP A 78 8.18 -4.36 3.61
CA TRP A 78 6.75 -4.22 3.86
C TRP A 78 6.00 -3.51 2.73
N ASP A 79 6.57 -2.46 2.15
CA ASP A 79 5.98 -1.75 1.01
C ASP A 79 5.88 -2.66 -0.24
N ALA A 80 6.95 -3.41 -0.54
CA ALA A 80 6.96 -4.36 -1.65
C ALA A 80 5.99 -5.53 -1.43
N ASP A 81 5.89 -6.03 -0.19
CA ASP A 81 4.95 -7.10 0.18
C ASP A 81 3.49 -6.58 0.09
N ALA A 82 3.20 -5.35 0.54
CA ALA A 82 1.89 -4.72 0.40
C ALA A 82 1.51 -4.49 -1.08
N GLU A 83 2.43 -3.99 -1.89
CA GLU A 83 2.24 -3.81 -3.34
C GLU A 83 2.00 -5.16 -4.03
N GLY A 84 2.77 -6.19 -3.65
CA GLY A 84 2.62 -7.55 -4.13
C GLY A 84 1.24 -8.14 -3.84
N LEU A 85 0.73 -7.97 -2.62
CA LEU A 85 -0.60 -8.42 -2.23
C LEU A 85 -1.70 -7.65 -2.97
N TRP A 86 -1.57 -6.33 -3.09
CA TRP A 86 -2.52 -5.48 -3.83
C TRP A 86 -2.59 -5.87 -5.31
N ALA A 87 -1.43 -6.09 -5.94
CA ALA A 87 -1.33 -6.56 -7.32
C ALA A 87 -1.94 -7.97 -7.48
N ALA A 88 -1.76 -8.86 -6.50
CA ALA A 88 -2.33 -10.20 -6.50
C ALA A 88 -3.86 -10.21 -6.34
N LEU A 89 -4.42 -9.32 -5.51
CA LEU A 89 -5.86 -9.17 -5.31
C LEU A 89 -6.59 -8.58 -6.52
N ARG A 90 -5.87 -7.84 -7.40
CA ARG A 90 -6.39 -7.24 -8.64
C ARG A 90 -7.74 -6.50 -8.44
N PRO A 91 -7.90 -5.66 -7.41
CA PRO A 91 -9.20 -5.15 -6.97
C PRO A 91 -9.93 -4.37 -8.06
N ALA A 92 -9.22 -3.59 -8.88
CA ALA A 92 -9.83 -2.87 -10.01
C ALA A 92 -10.43 -3.80 -11.07
N ARG A 93 -9.75 -4.92 -11.39
CA ARG A 93 -10.24 -5.91 -12.36
C ARG A 93 -11.46 -6.67 -11.82
N VAL A 94 -11.37 -7.10 -10.55
CA VAL A 94 -12.47 -7.80 -9.88
C VAL A 94 -13.69 -6.87 -9.74
N ALA A 95 -13.49 -5.61 -9.37
CA ALA A 95 -14.57 -4.63 -9.26
C ALA A 95 -15.27 -4.38 -10.61
N ALA A 96 -14.50 -4.17 -11.69
CA ALA A 96 -15.07 -3.98 -13.02
C ALA A 96 -15.86 -5.21 -13.51
N ALA A 97 -15.33 -6.42 -13.31
CA ALA A 97 -16.03 -7.65 -13.67
C ALA A 97 -17.29 -7.88 -12.81
N ALA A 98 -17.23 -7.55 -11.52
CA ALA A 98 -18.38 -7.61 -10.63
C ALA A 98 -19.48 -6.62 -11.01
N GLU A 99 -19.12 -5.39 -11.36
CA GLU A 99 -20.06 -4.36 -11.83
C GLU A 99 -20.74 -4.79 -13.14
N ALA A 100 -19.97 -5.30 -14.10
CA ALA A 100 -20.49 -5.85 -15.34
C ALA A 100 -21.44 -7.04 -15.08
N ALA A 101 -21.06 -7.98 -14.21
CA ALA A 101 -21.89 -9.13 -13.84
C ALA A 101 -23.18 -8.72 -13.14
N MET A 102 -23.13 -7.77 -12.19
CA MET A 102 -24.32 -7.25 -11.51
C MET A 102 -25.25 -6.50 -12.48
N SER A 103 -24.69 -5.71 -13.40
CA SER A 103 -25.47 -5.02 -14.43
C SER A 103 -26.16 -6.00 -15.38
N ALA A 104 -25.45 -7.03 -15.85
CA ALA A 104 -26.01 -8.06 -16.71
C ALA A 104 -27.08 -8.91 -16.00
N LEU A 105 -26.86 -9.26 -14.72
CA LEU A 105 -27.86 -9.95 -13.91
C LEU A 105 -29.13 -9.10 -13.70
N ALA A 106 -28.99 -7.78 -13.53
CA ALA A 106 -30.12 -6.87 -13.42
C ALA A 106 -30.90 -6.75 -14.74
N ALA A 107 -30.18 -6.64 -15.86
CA ALA A 107 -30.79 -6.58 -17.20
C ALA A 107 -31.50 -7.89 -17.60
N ALA A 108 -31.01 -9.03 -17.11
CA ALA A 108 -31.63 -10.34 -17.32
C ALA A 108 -32.72 -10.69 -16.29
N GLU A 109 -33.16 -9.72 -15.47
CA GLU A 109 -34.14 -9.91 -14.39
C GLU A 109 -33.83 -11.14 -13.52
N ALA A 110 -32.55 -11.34 -13.20
CA ALA A 110 -32.11 -12.54 -12.53
C ALA A 110 -32.71 -12.67 -11.12
N SER A 111 -33.00 -13.92 -10.74
CA SER A 111 -33.49 -14.22 -9.39
C SER A 111 -32.60 -13.59 -8.30
N PRO A 112 -33.19 -13.05 -7.22
CA PRO A 112 -32.44 -12.48 -6.09
C PRO A 112 -31.48 -13.50 -5.44
N ALA A 113 -31.72 -14.80 -5.61
CA ALA A 113 -30.79 -15.83 -5.16
C ALA A 113 -29.46 -15.81 -5.94
N ARG A 114 -29.50 -15.56 -7.26
CA ARG A 114 -28.28 -15.51 -8.11
C ARG A 114 -27.43 -14.29 -7.76
N THR A 115 -28.06 -13.12 -7.61
CA THR A 115 -27.37 -11.88 -7.20
C THR A 115 -26.78 -12.00 -5.79
N ALA A 116 -27.53 -12.56 -4.84
CA ALA A 116 -27.04 -12.79 -3.48
C ALA A 116 -25.89 -13.79 -3.42
N SER A 117 -25.85 -14.78 -4.32
CA SER A 117 -24.74 -15.73 -4.42
C SER A 117 -23.46 -15.04 -4.88
N LEU A 118 -23.52 -14.24 -5.95
CA LEU A 118 -22.38 -13.47 -6.44
C LEU A 118 -21.86 -12.49 -5.39
N ALA A 119 -22.75 -11.78 -4.69
CA ALA A 119 -22.38 -10.86 -3.63
C ALA A 119 -21.63 -11.56 -2.47
N ARG A 120 -22.03 -12.79 -2.11
CA ARG A 120 -21.33 -13.60 -1.10
C ARG A 120 -19.92 -13.99 -1.54
N LEU A 121 -19.72 -14.30 -2.82
CA LEU A 121 -18.39 -14.62 -3.37
C LEU A 121 -17.46 -13.40 -3.40
N LEU A 122 -18.01 -12.20 -3.60
CA LEU A 122 -17.25 -10.94 -3.62
C LEU A 122 -16.80 -10.48 -2.22
N ALA A 123 -17.56 -10.83 -1.18
CA ALA A 123 -17.35 -10.29 0.16
C ALA A 123 -15.95 -10.56 0.75
N PRO A 124 -15.37 -11.78 0.66
CA PRO A 124 -14.03 -12.06 1.20
C PRO A 124 -12.94 -11.25 0.50
N LEU A 125 -13.00 -11.12 -0.84
CA LEU A 125 -12.02 -10.34 -1.59
C LEU A 125 -12.13 -8.84 -1.29
N ARG A 126 -13.36 -8.33 -1.12
CA ARG A 126 -13.57 -6.97 -0.66
C ARG A 126 -12.89 -6.76 0.70
N CYS A 127 -13.16 -7.63 1.68
CA CYS A 127 -12.53 -7.53 2.99
C CYS A 127 -11.00 -7.58 2.91
N ALA A 128 -10.44 -8.50 2.12
CA ALA A 128 -8.99 -8.61 1.93
C ALA A 128 -8.38 -7.34 1.30
N ALA A 129 -9.03 -6.76 0.29
CA ALA A 129 -8.57 -5.53 -0.35
C ALA A 129 -8.62 -4.32 0.60
N PHE A 130 -9.68 -4.20 1.40
CA PHE A 130 -9.78 -3.13 2.41
C PHE A 130 -8.75 -3.29 3.53
N ALA A 131 -8.48 -4.51 3.98
CA ALA A 131 -7.43 -4.78 4.95
C ALA A 131 -6.06 -4.39 4.41
N ALA A 132 -5.70 -4.84 3.20
CA ALA A 132 -4.43 -4.50 2.57
C ALA A 132 -4.23 -2.98 2.38
N LEU A 133 -5.30 -2.25 2.04
CA LEU A 133 -5.28 -0.79 1.99
C LEU A 133 -5.08 -0.17 3.37
N GLY A 134 -5.76 -0.68 4.39
CA GLY A 134 -5.61 -0.23 5.77
C GLY A 134 -4.16 -0.33 6.23
N ASP A 135 -3.57 -1.51 6.06
CA ASP A 135 -2.17 -1.78 6.42
C ASP A 135 -1.21 -0.83 5.67
N SER A 136 -1.43 -0.63 4.37
CA SER A 136 -0.63 0.28 3.55
C SER A 136 -0.72 1.74 4.04
N LEU A 137 -1.92 2.20 4.42
CA LEU A 137 -2.15 3.55 4.93
C LEU A 137 -1.50 3.76 6.30
N GLU A 138 -1.55 2.75 7.16
CA GLU A 138 -0.90 2.79 8.48
C GLU A 138 0.61 2.88 8.34
N LEU A 139 1.20 2.07 7.46
CA LEU A 139 2.62 2.11 7.13
C LEU A 139 3.04 3.49 6.62
N HIS A 140 2.32 4.03 5.64
CA HIS A 140 2.62 5.35 5.08
C HIS A 140 2.51 6.46 6.13
N LYS A 141 1.51 6.40 7.00
CA LYS A 141 1.35 7.36 8.10
C LYS A 141 2.51 7.28 9.09
N ALA A 142 2.97 6.08 9.45
CA ALA A 142 4.10 5.88 10.34
C ALA A 142 5.41 6.37 9.68
N ALA A 143 5.65 6.00 8.43
CA ALA A 143 6.82 6.44 7.65
C ALA A 143 6.87 7.97 7.50
N GLY A 144 5.72 8.61 7.23
CA GLY A 144 5.62 10.07 7.14
C GLY A 144 5.95 10.77 8.47
N LYS A 145 5.46 10.26 9.60
CA LYS A 145 5.82 10.78 10.93
C LYS A 145 7.31 10.63 11.24
N LEU A 146 7.87 9.46 10.96
CA LEU A 146 9.30 9.20 11.15
C LEU A 146 10.13 10.14 10.29
N SER A 147 9.78 10.29 9.01
CA SER A 147 10.44 11.23 8.10
C SER A 147 10.38 12.66 8.61
N TYR A 148 9.23 13.12 9.11
CA TYR A 148 9.10 14.45 9.72
C TYR A 148 10.03 14.64 10.93
N VAL A 149 10.08 13.65 11.84
CA VAL A 149 10.97 13.69 13.01
C VAL A 149 12.43 13.71 12.59
N LEU A 150 12.83 12.88 11.62
CA LEU A 150 14.20 12.84 11.09
C LEU A 150 14.59 14.15 10.41
N CYS A 151 13.69 14.76 9.63
CA CYS A 151 13.92 16.07 9.02
C CYS A 151 14.11 17.16 10.09
N ASN A 152 13.28 17.18 11.13
CA ASN A 152 13.44 18.14 12.23
C ASN A 152 14.74 17.92 12.99
N LEU A 153 15.08 16.67 13.29
CA LEU A 153 16.35 16.34 13.94
C LEU A 153 17.52 16.80 13.06
N PHE A 154 17.48 16.55 11.76
CA PHE A 154 18.51 16.99 10.83
C PHE A 154 18.63 18.51 10.78
N VAL A 155 17.50 19.23 10.73
CA VAL A 155 17.49 20.71 10.80
C VAL A 155 18.09 21.20 12.11
N SER A 156 17.72 20.60 13.25
CA SER A 156 18.31 20.94 14.56
C SER A 156 19.81 20.67 14.59
N LEU A 157 20.26 19.51 14.09
CA LEU A 157 21.68 19.17 14.00
C LEU A 157 22.45 20.14 13.10
N CYS A 158 21.86 20.57 11.98
CA CYS A 158 22.47 21.60 11.13
C CYS A 158 22.57 22.93 11.88
N LYS A 159 21.50 23.37 12.56
CA LYS A 159 21.46 24.65 13.28
C LYS A 159 22.42 24.68 14.48
N GLU A 160 22.33 23.68 15.35
CA GLU A 160 22.98 23.66 16.65
C GLU A 160 24.38 23.02 16.59
N GLY A 161 24.69 22.27 15.53
CA GLY A 161 25.91 21.47 15.43
C GLY A 161 25.84 20.19 16.27
N PHE A 162 26.88 19.36 16.18
CA PHE A 162 26.92 18.06 16.85
C PHE A 162 27.36 18.13 18.32
N CYS A 163 28.02 19.23 18.72
CA CYS A 163 28.60 19.42 20.05
C CYS A 163 28.72 20.92 20.37
N THR A 164 27.76 21.49 21.09
CA THR A 164 28.01 22.74 21.82
C THR A 164 28.37 22.34 23.25
N PRO A 165 29.64 22.45 23.68
CA PRO A 165 30.02 22.12 25.06
C PRO A 165 29.23 23.01 26.01
N GLN A 166 28.55 22.42 27.00
CA GLN A 166 27.74 23.12 28.00
C GLN A 166 28.55 24.04 28.95
N GLU A 167 29.86 24.24 28.75
CA GLU A 167 30.70 25.05 29.63
C GLU A 167 30.70 26.56 29.33
N GLN A 168 30.01 27.04 28.31
CA GLN A 168 29.91 28.50 28.05
C GLN A 168 28.63 29.16 28.58
N ALA A 169 27.78 28.42 29.30
CA ALA A 169 26.51 28.93 29.83
C ALA A 169 26.56 29.37 31.31
N GLU A 170 27.66 29.13 32.04
CA GLU A 170 27.85 29.65 33.39
C GLU A 170 29.11 30.53 33.49
N ASP A 171 28.89 31.74 34.03
CA ASP A 171 29.84 32.79 34.40
C ASP A 171 30.47 33.67 33.30
N GLY A 172 30.04 34.94 33.28
CA GLY A 172 30.75 36.01 32.57
C GLY A 172 30.02 37.35 32.50
N ASP A 173 29.77 38.01 33.64
CA ASP A 173 29.56 39.47 33.67
C ASP A 173 30.83 40.16 33.14
N GLY A 174 30.83 40.52 31.86
CA GLY A 174 32.05 40.98 31.19
C GLY A 174 31.81 41.47 29.77
N LYS A 175 31.28 42.69 29.66
CA LYS A 175 31.35 43.62 28.51
C LYS A 175 32.30 43.16 27.37
N GLY A 176 31.74 42.47 26.39
CA GLY A 176 32.39 42.12 25.14
C GLY A 176 31.31 41.84 24.11
N ASP A 177 31.24 42.68 23.09
CA ASP A 177 30.25 42.61 22.00
C ASP A 177 30.53 41.35 21.16
N PHE A 178 29.95 40.21 21.57
CA PHE A 178 29.95 38.97 20.81
C PHE A 178 28.71 38.98 19.91
N LYS A 179 28.92 39.33 18.65
CA LYS A 179 27.91 39.05 17.62
C LYS A 179 27.73 37.53 17.51
N GLU A 180 26.47 37.14 17.61
CA GLU A 180 25.94 35.82 17.32
C GLU A 180 26.66 35.17 16.14
N SER A 181 27.43 34.12 16.41
CA SER A 181 27.66 33.07 15.40
C SER A 181 26.51 32.08 15.54
N ASP A 182 25.34 32.49 15.08
CA ASP A 182 24.18 31.62 14.98
C ASP A 182 24.38 30.69 13.77
N GLY A 183 24.79 29.46 14.06
CA GLY A 183 24.42 28.30 13.26
C GLY A 183 25.34 27.86 12.12
N THR A 184 25.55 26.55 12.10
CA THR A 184 25.89 25.67 10.96
C THR A 184 27.31 25.67 10.40
N GLY A 185 28.14 26.70 10.56
CA GLY A 185 29.42 26.76 9.82
C GLY A 185 29.24 26.63 8.28
N MET A 186 28.02 26.88 7.80
CA MET A 186 27.58 26.73 6.41
C MET A 186 27.24 28.10 5.78
N GLY A 187 27.59 29.20 6.46
CA GLY A 187 27.79 30.52 5.84
C GLY A 187 29.13 30.57 5.08
N GLU A 188 29.44 31.69 4.41
CA GLU A 188 30.73 31.96 3.76
C GLU A 188 31.89 31.85 4.77
N GLY A 189 32.29 30.62 5.08
CA GLY A 189 33.33 30.30 6.04
C GLY A 189 34.67 30.67 5.45
N GLN A 190 35.13 31.90 5.71
CA GLN A 190 36.52 32.24 5.51
C GLN A 190 37.31 31.48 6.58
N GLY A 191 37.93 30.37 6.19
CA GLY A 191 38.74 29.51 7.06
C GLY A 191 39.95 30.26 7.60
N THR A 192 39.75 31.07 8.63
CA THR A 192 40.82 31.83 9.28
C THR A 192 41.41 31.03 10.43
N LYS A 193 42.23 30.04 10.06
CA LYS A 193 43.57 29.74 10.62
C LYS A 193 43.94 28.30 10.30
N ASP A 194 44.84 28.17 9.33
CA ASP A 194 45.57 26.93 9.06
C ASP A 194 46.61 26.74 10.18
N VAL A 195 46.47 25.68 10.97
CA VAL A 195 47.38 25.32 12.07
C VAL A 195 48.53 24.41 11.59
N GLY A 196 48.76 24.34 10.27
CA GLY A 196 49.87 23.59 9.68
C GLY A 196 51.26 24.04 10.15
N ASP A 197 51.42 25.28 10.57
CA ASP A 197 52.73 25.86 10.93
C ASP A 197 53.14 25.65 12.41
N GLU A 198 52.26 25.11 13.27
CA GLU A 198 52.56 24.84 14.70
C GLU A 198 52.96 23.38 14.98
N ILE A 199 52.95 22.51 13.97
CA ILE A 199 53.36 21.10 14.12
C ILE A 199 54.82 20.96 13.68
N GLU A 200 55.75 21.35 14.55
CA GLU A 200 57.18 21.01 14.42
C GLU A 200 57.45 19.75 15.27
N ASN A 201 57.97 18.70 14.64
CA ASN A 201 58.30 17.39 15.23
C ASN A 201 59.80 17.15 15.21
#